data_AF-X0ZLD1-F1
#
_entry.id   AF-X0ZLD1-F1
#
_cell.length_a   1.000
_cell.length_b   1.000
_cell.length_c   1.000
_cell.angle_alpha   90.00
_cell.angle_beta   90.00
_cell.angle_gamma   90.00
#
_symmetry.space_group_name_H-M   'P 1'
#
loop_
_entity.id
_entity.type
_entity.pdbx_description
1 polymer ?
#
loop_
_entity_poly.entity_id
_entity_poly.type
_entity_poly.pdbx_seq_one_letter_code
_entity_poly.pdbx_strand_id
1 'polypeptide(L)'
;CLALLYAGDDPAGPTRVVLTLREDFLGRLAAFPEFVTEVSRGIVVIRTPGPEALRETLTQPLARVGYRFEDPALVDAMVAEVAREPAGLPLLQFAAQRLWEGRDREGQRLRRSTYEAIGGVAGALADHADQVIDSLVGEAAPAARHVLLRLVTPEGTRARLREKDMLAELGAGAAEAIEQLVDSRLVVSRRALAGDSPVAELELVHESLITRWERLRRWREESRDDAN
;
A
#
# COMPACT_ATOMS: atom_id res chain seq x y z
N CYS A 1 27.23 8.79 2.75
CA CYS A 1 27.07 8.13 4.07
C CYS A 1 27.89 8.79 5.17
N LEU A 2 29.21 8.99 5.01
CA LEU A 2 30.06 9.62 6.04
C LEU A 2 29.57 11.00 6.54
N ALA A 3 29.08 11.87 5.64
CA ALA A 3 28.54 13.18 6.04
C ALA A 3 27.35 13.08 7.02
N LEU A 4 26.52 12.03 6.94
CA LEU A 4 25.41 11.82 7.87
C LEU A 4 25.90 11.34 9.24
N LEU A 5 26.95 10.53 9.28
CA LEU A 5 27.59 10.11 10.52
C LEU A 5 28.19 11.33 11.22
N TYR A 6 29.01 12.10 10.51
CA TYR A 6 29.62 13.32 11.05
C TYR A 6 28.60 14.35 11.55
N ALA A 7 27.46 14.48 10.87
CA ALA A 7 26.39 15.38 11.29
C ALA A 7 25.67 14.90 12.57
N GLY A 8 25.72 13.60 12.90
CA GLY A 8 25.08 12.99 14.06
C GLY A 8 26.01 12.57 15.19
N ASP A 9 27.33 12.68 15.01
CA ASP A 9 28.35 12.17 15.93
C ASP A 9 28.56 13.03 17.18
N ASP A 10 28.02 14.26 17.20
CA ASP A 10 28.04 15.15 18.36
C ASP A 10 26.72 15.05 19.17
N PRO A 11 26.69 14.32 20.30
CA PRO A 11 25.51 14.27 21.15
C PRO A 11 25.19 15.60 21.84
N ALA A 12 26.10 16.58 21.90
CA ALA A 12 25.83 17.95 22.37
C ALA A 12 25.46 18.90 21.22
N GLY A 13 25.67 18.48 19.98
CA GLY A 13 25.35 19.23 18.78
C GLY A 13 23.84 19.35 18.55
N PRO A 14 23.39 20.37 17.80
CA PRO A 14 21.97 20.62 17.54
C PRO A 14 21.34 19.62 16.57
N THR A 15 22.16 18.81 15.88
CA THR A 15 21.70 17.94 14.80
C THR A 15 21.44 16.52 15.29
N ARG A 16 20.31 15.96 14.85
CA ARG A 16 19.93 14.56 15.06
C ARG A 16 19.57 13.95 13.73
N VAL A 17 20.12 12.76 13.46
CA VAL A 17 19.89 12.03 12.21
C VAL A 17 19.04 10.81 12.52
N VAL A 18 17.85 10.74 11.92
CA VAL A 18 16.96 9.58 11.97
C VAL A 18 16.92 8.94 10.59
N LEU A 19 17.13 7.64 10.54
CA LEU A 19 17.14 6.86 9.30
C LEU A 19 16.04 5.83 9.35
N THR A 20 15.26 5.73 8.28
CA THR A 20 14.26 4.68 8.09
C THR A 20 14.73 3.75 7.00
N LEU A 21 14.75 2.45 7.29
CA LEU A 21 15.17 1.43 6.34
C LEU A 21 14.20 0.25 6.42
N ARG A 22 13.79 -0.28 5.26
CA ARG A 22 13.04 -1.55 5.22
C ARG A 22 13.99 -2.71 5.53
N GLU A 23 13.46 -3.77 6.14
CA GLU A 23 14.25 -4.94 6.55
C GLU A 23 15.06 -5.57 5.41
N ASP A 24 14.52 -5.57 4.18
CA ASP A 24 15.15 -6.15 2.99
C ASP A 24 16.37 -5.35 2.48
N PHE A 25 16.58 -4.15 3.02
CA PHE A 25 17.76 -3.33 2.76
C PHE A 25 18.78 -3.36 3.90
N LEU A 26 18.45 -3.95 5.05
CA LEU A 26 19.36 -4.00 6.21
C LEU A 26 20.68 -4.72 5.86
N GLY A 27 20.60 -5.81 5.11
CA GLY A 27 21.79 -6.55 4.64
C GLY A 27 22.73 -5.72 3.77
N ARG A 28 22.24 -4.70 3.07
CA ARG A 28 23.07 -3.80 2.24
C ARG A 28 23.94 -2.87 3.07
N LEU A 29 23.59 -2.64 4.34
CA LEU A 29 24.42 -1.84 5.23
C LEU A 29 25.80 -2.48 5.46
N ALA A 30 25.92 -3.80 5.31
CA ALA A 30 27.21 -4.50 5.43
C ALA A 30 28.29 -3.97 4.46
N ALA A 31 27.90 -3.35 3.35
CA ALA A 31 28.82 -2.68 2.44
C ALA A 31 29.44 -1.38 3.01
N PHE A 32 28.97 -0.92 4.18
CA PHE A 32 29.39 0.31 4.86
C PHE A 32 29.73 0.05 6.34
N PRO A 33 30.88 -0.58 6.67
CA PRO A 33 31.20 -1.03 8.02
C PRO A 33 31.19 0.08 9.09
N GLU A 34 31.71 1.26 8.76
CA GLU A 34 31.72 2.45 9.62
C GLU A 34 30.30 2.89 9.99
N PHE A 35 29.37 2.75 9.05
CA PHE A 35 27.97 3.11 9.22
C PHE A 35 27.18 2.08 10.03
N VAL A 36 27.48 0.78 9.85
CA VAL A 36 26.85 -0.30 10.63
C VAL A 36 27.14 -0.15 12.11
N THR A 37 28.38 0.18 12.47
CA THR A 37 28.80 0.32 13.87
C THR A 37 27.95 1.37 14.58
N GLU A 38 27.74 2.53 13.96
CA GLU A 38 26.96 3.61 14.57
C GLU A 38 25.44 3.35 14.53
N VAL A 39 24.90 2.86 13.42
CA VAL A 39 23.47 2.55 13.30
C VAL A 39 23.05 1.44 14.27
N SER A 40 23.92 0.45 14.50
CA SER A 40 23.63 -0.68 15.40
C SER A 40 23.34 -0.26 16.84
N ARG A 41 23.79 0.92 17.27
CA ARG A 41 23.59 1.44 18.63
C ARG A 41 22.14 1.89 18.89
N GLY A 42 21.34 2.09 17.86
CA GLY A 42 20.02 2.73 17.97
C GLY A 42 18.94 2.13 17.05
N ILE A 43 19.03 0.83 16.72
CA ILE A 43 18.02 0.19 15.87
C ILE A 43 16.70 0.03 16.63
N VAL A 44 15.67 0.72 16.15
CA VAL A 44 14.29 0.50 16.58
C VAL A 44 13.54 -0.22 15.47
N VAL A 45 13.07 -1.43 15.76
CA VAL A 45 12.27 -2.22 14.82
C VAL A 45 10.81 -1.77 14.93
N ILE A 46 10.29 -1.16 13.88
CA ILE A 46 8.87 -0.84 13.76
C ILE A 46 8.13 -2.11 13.36
N ARG A 47 7.27 -2.62 14.26
CA ARG A 47 6.45 -3.80 14.03
C ARG A 47 5.10 -3.42 13.45
N THR A 48 4.43 -4.38 12.83
CA THR A 48 3.01 -4.24 12.50
C THR A 48 2.23 -3.89 13.78
N PRO A 49 1.44 -2.79 13.77
CA PRO A 49 0.68 -2.38 14.94
C PRO A 49 -0.34 -3.44 15.33
N GLY A 50 -0.43 -3.72 16.63
CA GLY A 50 -1.48 -4.56 17.17
C GLY A 50 -2.86 -3.86 17.13
N PRO A 51 -3.95 -4.57 17.46
CA PRO A 51 -5.31 -4.04 17.40
C PRO A 51 -5.51 -2.72 18.16
N GLU A 52 -4.89 -2.57 19.34
CA GLU A 52 -5.01 -1.34 20.13
C GLU A 52 -4.32 -0.14 19.46
N ALA A 53 -3.12 -0.35 18.91
CA ALA A 53 -2.41 0.69 18.16
C ALA A 53 -3.17 1.09 16.88
N LEU A 54 -3.86 0.15 16.23
CA LEU A 54 -4.75 0.45 15.10
C LEU A 54 -5.95 1.29 15.53
N ARG A 55 -6.58 0.96 16.67
CA ARG A 55 -7.67 1.75 17.27
C ARG A 55 -7.21 3.17 17.57
N GLU A 56 -6.04 3.34 18.19
CA GLU A 56 -5.46 4.65 18.47
C GLU A 56 -5.18 5.44 17.18
N THR A 57 -4.64 4.76 16.16
CA THR A 57 -4.35 5.37 14.85
C THR A 57 -5.61 5.95 14.20
N LEU A 58 -6.77 5.32 14.38
CA LEU A 58 -8.05 5.80 13.87
C LEU A 58 -8.64 6.92 14.73
N THR A 59 -8.56 6.80 16.05
CA THR A 59 -9.32 7.64 16.98
C THR A 59 -8.58 8.91 17.41
N GLN A 60 -7.27 8.84 17.65
CA GLN A 60 -6.49 9.99 18.15
C GLN A 60 -6.44 11.16 17.15
N PRO A 61 -6.24 10.96 15.83
CA PRO A 61 -6.23 12.07 14.89
C PRO A 61 -7.57 12.81 14.86
N LEU A 62 -8.68 12.08 14.92
CA LEU A 62 -10.02 12.67 14.94
C LEU A 62 -10.24 13.51 16.20
N ALA A 63 -9.86 12.99 17.37
CA ALA A 63 -9.99 13.72 18.63
C ALA A 63 -9.24 15.07 18.60
N ARG A 64 -8.05 15.12 17.98
CA ARG A 64 -7.27 16.36 17.82
C ARG A 64 -7.96 17.42 16.97
N VAL A 65 -8.83 17.02 16.05
CA VAL A 65 -9.59 17.92 15.17
C VAL A 65 -11.07 18.06 15.58
N GLY A 66 -11.46 17.52 16.75
CA GLY A 66 -12.82 17.60 17.28
C GLY A 66 -13.82 16.64 16.65
N TYR A 67 -13.37 15.66 15.86
CA TYR A 67 -14.21 14.63 15.26
C TYR A 67 -14.20 13.34 16.09
N ARG A 68 -15.22 12.51 15.89
CA ARG A 68 -15.27 11.14 16.44
C ARG A 68 -15.99 10.19 15.50
N PHE A 69 -15.83 8.90 15.70
CA PHE A 69 -16.73 7.93 15.08
C PHE A 69 -18.14 8.06 15.69
N GLU A 70 -19.16 7.80 14.88
CA GLU A 70 -20.55 7.78 15.33
C GLU A 70 -20.79 6.74 16.42
N ASP A 71 -20.15 5.57 16.26
CA ASP A 71 -20.27 4.40 17.14
C ASP A 71 -18.88 3.76 17.33
N PRO A 72 -18.41 3.51 18.57
CA PRO A 72 -17.16 2.79 18.84
C PRO A 72 -17.07 1.41 18.18
N ALA A 73 -18.18 0.69 18.00
CA ALA A 73 -18.17 -0.63 17.38
C ALA A 73 -17.81 -0.56 15.87
N LEU A 74 -17.86 0.61 15.24
CA LEU A 74 -17.34 0.80 13.88
C LEU A 74 -15.82 0.68 13.86
N VAL A 75 -15.14 1.25 14.85
CA VAL A 75 -13.68 1.15 14.97
C VAL A 75 -13.27 -0.31 15.15
N ASP A 76 -13.99 -1.05 15.98
CA ASP A 76 -13.77 -2.47 16.23
C ASP A 76 -13.92 -3.30 14.96
N ALA A 77 -14.97 -3.03 14.18
CA ALA A 77 -15.21 -3.70 12.92
C ALA A 77 -14.08 -3.43 11.90
N MET A 78 -13.66 -2.17 11.76
CA MET A 78 -12.56 -1.80 10.86
C MET A 78 -11.24 -2.47 11.28
N VAL A 79 -10.91 -2.47 12.57
CA VAL A 79 -9.70 -3.12 13.10
C VAL A 79 -9.76 -4.63 12.90
N ALA A 80 -10.90 -5.27 13.15
CA ALA A 80 -11.06 -6.71 12.97
C ALA A 80 -10.85 -7.16 11.52
N GLU A 81 -11.25 -6.35 10.55
CA GLU A 81 -11.08 -6.64 9.11
C GLU A 81 -9.60 -6.64 8.68
N VAL A 82 -8.74 -5.86 9.35
CA VAL A 82 -7.33 -5.67 8.94
C VAL A 82 -6.30 -6.30 9.88
N ALA A 83 -6.66 -6.61 11.13
CA ALA A 83 -5.71 -7.05 12.16
C ALA A 83 -4.98 -8.37 11.83
N ARG A 84 -5.56 -9.20 10.94
CA ARG A 84 -4.96 -10.46 10.49
C ARG A 84 -4.32 -10.37 9.11
N GLU A 85 -4.42 -9.21 8.46
CA GLU A 85 -3.94 -9.01 7.10
C GLU A 85 -2.52 -8.43 7.11
N PRO A 86 -1.53 -9.11 6.47
CA PRO A 86 -0.15 -8.62 6.37
C PRO A 86 -0.03 -7.22 5.75
N ALA A 87 -1.01 -6.83 4.93
CA ALA A 87 -1.11 -5.51 4.29
C ALA A 87 -2.35 -4.72 4.76
N GLY A 88 -2.81 -4.95 5.98
CA GLY A 88 -4.05 -4.36 6.51
C GLY A 88 -4.02 -2.83 6.69
N LEU A 89 -2.85 -2.25 6.98
CA LEU A 89 -2.70 -0.81 7.21
C LEU A 89 -3.05 0.07 6.00
N PRO A 90 -2.51 -0.18 4.78
CA PRO A 90 -2.94 0.53 3.58
C PRO A 90 -4.46 0.47 3.36
N LEU A 91 -5.08 -0.69 3.54
CA LEU A 91 -6.54 -0.81 3.39
C LEU A 91 -7.28 0.07 4.40
N LEU A 92 -6.84 0.04 5.66
CA LEU A 92 -7.41 0.85 6.72
C LEU A 92 -7.27 2.34 6.43
N GLN A 93 -6.13 2.76 5.86
CA GLN A 93 -5.90 4.14 5.42
C GLN A 93 -6.92 4.57 4.36
N PHE A 94 -7.17 3.75 3.33
CA PHE A 94 -8.15 4.07 2.29
C PHE A 94 -9.56 4.18 2.87
N ALA A 95 -9.96 3.25 3.74
CA ALA A 95 -11.25 3.29 4.41
C ALA A 95 -11.39 4.55 5.29
N ALA A 96 -10.37 4.88 6.07
CA ALA A 96 -10.36 6.07 6.91
C ALA A 96 -10.42 7.37 6.09
N GLN A 97 -9.70 7.43 4.96
CA GLN A 97 -9.75 8.58 4.05
C GLN A 97 -11.15 8.77 3.46
N ARG A 98 -11.79 7.70 2.97
CA ARG A 98 -13.14 7.78 2.42
C ARG A 98 -14.18 8.16 3.47
N LEU A 99 -14.05 7.64 4.69
CA LEU A 99 -14.89 8.07 5.82
C LEU A 99 -14.69 9.55 6.14
N TRP A 100 -13.46 10.05 6.05
CA TRP A 100 -13.17 11.45 6.24
C TRP A 100 -13.77 12.33 5.14
N GLU A 101 -13.71 11.92 3.88
CA GLU A 101 -14.32 12.64 2.76
C GLU A 101 -15.85 12.72 2.90
N GLY A 102 -16.49 11.60 3.29
CA GLY A 102 -17.94 11.49 3.52
C GLY A 102 -18.40 11.84 4.95
N ARG A 103 -17.58 12.54 5.74
CA ARG A 103 -17.87 12.85 7.15
C ARG A 103 -19.03 13.82 7.32
N ASP A 104 -19.71 13.70 8.45
CA ASP A 104 -20.68 14.67 8.93
C ASP A 104 -19.96 15.90 9.48
N ARG A 105 -20.02 17.01 8.74
CA ARG A 105 -19.38 18.27 9.15
C ARG A 105 -20.14 18.98 10.27
N GLU A 106 -21.46 18.84 10.33
CA GLU A 106 -22.29 19.48 11.36
C GLU A 106 -22.23 18.71 12.68
N GLY A 107 -22.38 17.38 12.61
CA GLY A 107 -22.31 16.50 13.78
C GLY A 107 -20.89 16.19 14.25
N GLN A 108 -19.86 16.59 13.47
CA GLN A 108 -18.44 16.28 13.68
C GLN A 108 -18.18 14.78 13.84
N ARG A 109 -18.76 13.98 12.95
CA ARG A 109 -18.76 12.51 13.06
C ARG A 109 -18.39 11.81 11.75
N LEU A 110 -17.70 10.68 11.87
CA LEU A 110 -17.58 9.69 10.81
C LEU A 110 -18.73 8.69 10.97
N ARG A 111 -19.58 8.54 9.95
CA ARG A 111 -20.83 7.78 10.02
C ARG A 111 -20.63 6.31 9.64
N ARG A 112 -21.38 5.42 10.30
CA ARG A 112 -21.45 4.00 9.92
C ARG A 112 -22.05 3.81 8.54
N SER A 113 -23.06 4.61 8.19
CA SER A 113 -23.68 4.56 6.86
C SER A 113 -22.68 4.86 5.74
N THR A 114 -21.72 5.78 5.96
CA THR A 114 -20.64 6.03 5.01
C THR A 114 -19.75 4.80 4.86
N TYR A 115 -19.40 4.13 5.96
CA TYR A 115 -18.59 2.89 5.93
C TYR A 115 -19.27 1.76 5.15
N GLU A 116 -20.57 1.57 5.39
CA GLU A 116 -21.38 0.56 4.70
C GLU A 116 -21.56 0.88 3.22
N ALA A 117 -21.74 2.16 2.87
CA ALA A 117 -21.85 2.59 1.48
C ALA A 117 -20.55 2.37 0.69
N ILE A 118 -19.39 2.50 1.34
CA ILE A 118 -18.08 2.19 0.73
C ILE A 118 -17.89 0.66 0.59
N GLY A 119 -18.70 -0.16 1.26
CA GLY A 119 -18.54 -1.62 1.25
C GLY A 119 -17.45 -2.13 2.20
N GLY A 120 -17.16 -1.38 3.27
CA GLY A 120 -16.15 -1.73 4.27
C GLY A 120 -14.72 -1.40 3.85
N VAL A 121 -13.73 -1.98 4.54
CA VAL A 121 -12.31 -1.70 4.26
C VAL A 121 -11.91 -2.21 2.87
N ALA A 122 -12.36 -3.41 2.49
CA ALA A 122 -12.09 -3.97 1.18
C ALA A 122 -12.70 -3.16 0.01
N GLY A 123 -13.88 -2.59 0.19
CA GLY A 123 -14.55 -1.77 -0.83
C GLY A 123 -13.87 -0.41 -1.03
N ALA A 124 -13.31 0.18 0.03
CA ALA A 124 -12.56 1.44 -0.06
C ALA A 124 -11.34 1.34 -1.01
N LEU A 125 -10.69 0.17 -1.05
CA LEU A 125 -9.59 -0.07 -1.99
C LEU A 125 -10.08 -0.16 -3.44
N ALA A 126 -11.25 -0.74 -3.69
CA ALA A 126 -11.83 -0.82 -5.03
C ALA A 126 -12.16 0.59 -5.56
N ASP A 127 -12.80 1.43 -4.76
CA ASP A 127 -13.09 2.80 -5.18
C ASP A 127 -11.81 3.62 -5.41
N HIS A 128 -10.76 3.40 -4.60
CA HIS A 128 -9.45 4.02 -4.81
C HIS A 128 -8.82 3.54 -6.13
N ALA A 129 -8.92 2.25 -6.42
CA ALA A 129 -8.46 1.70 -7.69
C ALA A 129 -9.16 2.36 -8.89
N ASP A 130 -10.47 2.58 -8.81
CA ASP A 130 -11.20 3.30 -9.85
C ASP A 130 -10.70 4.74 -10.04
N GLN A 131 -10.48 5.49 -8.95
CA GLN A 131 -9.94 6.85 -9.03
C GLN A 131 -8.55 6.90 -9.67
N VAL A 132 -7.67 5.97 -9.32
CA VAL A 132 -6.33 5.87 -9.91
C VAL A 132 -6.45 5.60 -11.41
N ILE A 133 -7.24 4.60 -11.81
CA ILE A 133 -7.41 4.25 -13.22
C ILE A 133 -8.02 5.40 -14.01
N ASP A 134 -9.02 6.09 -13.45
CA ASP A 134 -9.67 7.23 -14.10
C ASP A 134 -8.73 8.46 -14.23
N SER A 135 -7.67 8.52 -13.42
CA SER A 135 -6.65 9.57 -13.50
C SER A 135 -5.54 9.30 -14.52
N LEU A 136 -5.40 8.06 -14.99
CA LEU A 136 -4.39 7.70 -15.98
C LEU A 136 -4.73 8.28 -17.36
N VAL A 137 -3.70 8.76 -18.06
CA VAL A 137 -3.82 9.34 -19.40
C VAL A 137 -2.80 8.75 -20.36
N GLY A 138 -3.02 8.94 -21.66
CA GLY A 138 -2.09 8.49 -22.69
C GLY A 138 -1.91 6.97 -22.73
N GLU A 139 -0.68 6.52 -22.98
CA GLU A 139 -0.35 5.09 -23.12
C GLU A 139 -0.36 4.34 -21.78
N ALA A 140 -0.25 5.05 -20.65
CA ALA A 140 -0.28 4.44 -19.32
C ALA A 140 -1.65 3.84 -18.97
N ALA A 141 -2.75 4.43 -19.44
CA ALA A 141 -4.10 3.96 -19.12
C ALA A 141 -4.40 2.53 -19.65
N PRO A 142 -4.21 2.23 -20.96
CA PRO A 142 -4.39 0.86 -21.44
C PRO A 142 -3.31 -0.10 -20.90
N ALA A 143 -2.07 0.38 -20.68
CA ALA A 143 -1.02 -0.45 -20.09
C ALA A 143 -1.35 -0.88 -18.66
N ALA A 144 -1.92 -0.01 -17.83
CA ALA A 144 -2.32 -0.32 -16.47
C ALA A 144 -3.40 -1.41 -16.41
N ARG A 145 -4.38 -1.38 -17.32
CA ARG A 145 -5.36 -2.48 -17.46
C ARG A 145 -4.67 -3.81 -17.70
N HIS A 146 -3.73 -3.85 -18.65
CA HIS A 146 -3.00 -5.09 -18.97
C HIS A 146 -2.12 -5.58 -17.81
N VAL A 147 -1.39 -4.67 -17.15
CA VAL A 147 -0.62 -4.98 -15.93
C VAL A 147 -1.52 -5.66 -14.89
N LEU A 148 -2.65 -5.04 -14.55
CA LEU A 148 -3.56 -5.53 -13.53
C LEU A 148 -4.16 -6.90 -13.88
N LEU A 149 -4.56 -7.11 -15.14
CA LEU A 149 -5.06 -8.41 -15.59
C LEU A 149 -4.01 -9.51 -15.49
N ARG A 150 -2.75 -9.22 -15.83
CA ARG A 150 -1.64 -10.18 -15.75
C ARG A 150 -1.29 -10.55 -14.31
N LEU A 151 -1.54 -9.65 -13.36
CA LEU A 151 -1.36 -9.91 -11.92
C LEU A 151 -2.50 -10.75 -11.29
N VAL A 152 -3.41 -11.29 -12.10
CA VAL A 152 -4.46 -12.21 -11.66
C VAL A 152 -4.31 -13.54 -12.40
N THR A 153 -4.27 -14.64 -11.65
CA THR A 153 -4.21 -15.99 -12.23
C THR A 153 -5.54 -16.36 -12.91
N PRO A 154 -5.55 -17.35 -13.81
CA PRO A 154 -6.79 -17.87 -14.39
C PRO A 154 -7.82 -18.31 -13.33
N GLU A 155 -7.35 -18.84 -12.20
CA GLU A 155 -8.15 -19.28 -11.05
C GLU A 155 -8.71 -18.11 -10.23
N GLY A 156 -8.34 -16.86 -10.55
CA GLY A 156 -8.82 -15.67 -9.84
C GLY A 156 -8.10 -15.45 -8.52
N THR A 157 -6.80 -15.74 -8.47
CA THR A 157 -5.93 -15.42 -7.33
C THR A 157 -4.84 -14.44 -7.73
N ARG A 158 -4.14 -13.83 -6.77
CA ARG A 158 -2.97 -12.99 -7.07
C ARG A 158 -1.85 -13.77 -7.74
N ALA A 159 -1.38 -13.25 -8.88
CA ALA A 159 -0.16 -13.72 -9.53
C ALA A 159 1.04 -12.86 -9.13
N ARG A 160 2.24 -13.45 -9.22
CA ARG A 160 3.53 -12.74 -9.10
C ARG A 160 4.24 -12.79 -10.45
N LEU A 161 4.61 -11.62 -10.96
CA LEU A 161 5.29 -11.51 -12.24
C LEU A 161 6.52 -10.63 -12.11
N ARG A 162 7.58 -10.96 -12.84
CA ARG A 162 8.79 -10.14 -12.82
C ARG A 162 8.51 -8.84 -13.57
N GLU A 163 8.92 -7.73 -12.96
CA GLU A 163 8.76 -6.39 -13.53
C GLU A 163 9.39 -6.31 -14.93
N LYS A 164 10.58 -6.90 -15.09
CA LYS A 164 11.28 -6.95 -16.39
C LYS A 164 10.47 -7.65 -17.48
N ASP A 165 9.80 -8.76 -17.15
CA ASP A 165 9.03 -9.54 -18.11
C ASP A 165 7.78 -8.73 -18.53
N MET A 166 7.15 -8.06 -17.58
CA MET A 166 6.00 -7.19 -17.83
C MET A 166 6.34 -5.99 -18.73
N LEU A 167 7.49 -5.34 -18.49
CA LEU A 167 7.98 -4.25 -19.33
C LEU A 167 8.29 -4.71 -20.77
N ALA A 168 8.87 -5.90 -20.92
CA ALA A 168 9.20 -6.47 -22.22
C ALA A 168 7.95 -6.84 -23.04
N GLU A 169 6.90 -7.32 -22.38
CA GLU A 169 5.64 -7.72 -23.03
C GLU A 169 4.74 -6.54 -23.41
N LEU A 170 4.58 -5.56 -22.51
CA LEU A 170 3.59 -4.49 -22.66
C LEU A 170 4.10 -3.27 -23.43
N GLY A 171 5.41 -3.10 -23.54
CA GLY A 171 6.02 -2.05 -24.35
C GLY A 171 5.72 -0.63 -23.84
N ALA A 172 5.22 0.22 -24.72
CA ALA A 172 5.05 1.65 -24.45
C ALA A 172 3.99 1.91 -23.36
N GLY A 173 4.24 2.88 -22.48
CA GLY A 173 3.39 3.19 -21.31
C GLY A 173 3.48 2.22 -20.13
N ALA A 174 4.11 1.04 -20.27
CA ALA A 174 4.16 0.03 -19.21
C ALA A 174 4.95 0.48 -17.97
N ALA A 175 6.08 1.14 -18.16
CA ALA A 175 6.90 1.64 -17.05
C ALA A 175 6.15 2.68 -16.22
N GLU A 176 5.54 3.66 -16.89
CA GLU A 176 4.73 4.70 -16.26
C GLU A 176 3.51 4.10 -15.55
N ALA A 177 2.83 3.13 -16.17
CA ALA A 177 1.70 2.45 -15.55
C ALA A 177 2.12 1.69 -14.28
N ILE A 178 3.22 0.93 -14.32
CA ILE A 178 3.72 0.21 -13.14
C ILE A 178 4.10 1.19 -12.03
N GLU A 179 4.82 2.26 -12.37
CA GLU A 179 5.20 3.30 -11.41
C GLU A 179 3.97 3.91 -10.73
N GLN A 180 2.98 4.35 -11.50
CA GLN A 180 1.75 4.93 -10.95
C GLN A 180 0.93 3.92 -10.13
N LEU A 181 0.85 2.65 -10.55
CA LEU A 181 0.17 1.58 -9.79
C LEU A 181 0.89 1.24 -8.47
N VAL A 182 2.22 1.34 -8.44
CA VAL A 182 3.02 1.15 -7.23
C VAL A 182 2.88 2.35 -6.29
N ASP A 183 3.01 3.56 -6.81
CA ASP A 183 2.91 4.80 -6.03
C ASP A 183 1.52 5.00 -5.43
N SER A 184 0.49 4.63 -6.19
CA SER A 184 -0.91 4.62 -5.72
C SER A 184 -1.25 3.41 -4.84
N ARG A 185 -0.30 2.50 -4.60
CA ARG A 185 -0.43 1.32 -3.74
C ARG A 185 -1.47 0.30 -4.20
N LEU A 186 -1.71 0.18 -5.50
CA LEU A 186 -2.51 -0.92 -6.08
C LEU A 186 -1.64 -2.16 -6.35
N VAL A 187 -0.36 -1.93 -6.64
CA VAL A 187 0.65 -2.97 -6.88
C VAL A 187 1.78 -2.80 -5.87
N VAL A 188 2.35 -3.91 -5.43
CA VAL A 188 3.57 -3.92 -4.61
C VAL A 188 4.72 -4.52 -5.42
N SER A 189 5.87 -3.84 -5.40
CA SER A 189 7.13 -4.38 -5.91
C SER A 189 7.91 -4.99 -4.74
N ARG A 190 8.09 -6.31 -4.78
CA ARG A 190 8.90 -7.07 -3.82
C ARG A 190 10.18 -7.49 -4.51
N ARG A 191 11.31 -7.42 -3.78
CA ARG A 191 12.53 -8.09 -4.22
C ARG A 191 12.47 -9.57 -3.86
N ALA A 192 12.62 -10.40 -4.88
CA ALA A 192 12.82 -11.83 -4.75
C ALA A 192 14.22 -12.20 -5.23
N LEU A 193 14.63 -13.45 -4.99
CA LEU A 193 15.85 -14.02 -5.54
C LEU A 193 15.48 -14.99 -6.66
N ALA A 194 16.06 -14.79 -7.85
CA ALA A 194 16.03 -15.75 -8.93
C ALA A 194 17.43 -16.39 -9.02
N GLY A 195 17.62 -17.51 -8.32
CA GLY A 195 18.97 -18.02 -8.03
C GLY A 195 19.71 -17.03 -7.13
N ASP A 196 20.90 -16.61 -7.52
CA ASP A 196 21.72 -15.64 -6.76
C ASP A 196 21.46 -14.17 -7.17
N SER A 197 20.57 -13.93 -8.14
CA SER A 197 20.32 -12.58 -8.65
C SER A 197 19.04 -11.98 -8.06
N PRO A 198 19.09 -10.76 -7.49
CA PRO A 198 17.90 -10.07 -7.03
C PRO A 198 17.03 -9.66 -8.22
N VAL A 199 15.74 -9.99 -8.15
CA VAL A 199 14.72 -9.63 -9.14
C VAL A 199 13.58 -8.87 -8.48
N ALA A 200 12.94 -7.96 -9.21
CA ALA A 200 11.72 -7.30 -8.76
C ALA A 200 10.50 -8.08 -9.27
N GLU A 201 9.61 -8.45 -8.34
CA GLU A 201 8.34 -9.10 -8.60
C GLU A 201 7.19 -8.16 -8.23
N LEU A 202 6.23 -8.04 -9.14
CA LEU A 202 5.01 -7.29 -8.98
C LEU A 202 3.89 -8.23 -8.53
N GLU A 203 3.09 -7.78 -7.58
CA GLU A 203 1.91 -8.48 -7.04
C GLU A 203 0.84 -7.43 -6.71
N LEU A 204 -0.45 -7.76 -6.83
CA LEU A 204 -1.49 -6.85 -6.31
C LEU A 204 -1.33 -6.68 -4.80
N VAL A 205 -1.58 -5.47 -4.31
CA VAL A 205 -1.47 -5.14 -2.88
C VAL A 205 -2.34 -6.06 -2.02
N HIS A 206 -3.51 -6.47 -2.53
CA HIS A 206 -4.47 -7.26 -1.79
C HIS A 206 -5.42 -8.06 -2.70
N GLU A 207 -5.90 -9.20 -2.20
CA GLU A 207 -6.83 -10.10 -2.90
C GLU A 207 -8.23 -9.48 -3.08
N SER A 208 -8.58 -8.48 -2.26
CA SER A 208 -9.86 -7.77 -2.34
C SER A 208 -10.04 -7.05 -3.68
N LEU A 209 -8.97 -6.63 -4.35
CA LEU A 209 -9.04 -6.07 -5.69
C LEU A 209 -9.63 -7.08 -6.68
N ILE A 210 -9.33 -8.36 -6.54
CA ILE A 210 -9.85 -9.39 -7.46
C ILE A 210 -11.32 -9.70 -7.17
N THR A 211 -11.70 -9.71 -5.89
CA THR A 211 -13.03 -10.17 -5.44
C THR A 211 -14.08 -9.07 -5.37
N ARG A 212 -13.68 -7.83 -5.06
CA ARG A 212 -14.58 -6.70 -4.78
C ARG A 212 -14.54 -5.59 -5.84
N TRP A 213 -13.50 -5.49 -6.65
CA TRP A 213 -13.43 -4.43 -7.67
C TRP A 213 -14.13 -4.86 -8.96
N GLU A 214 -15.31 -4.29 -9.19
CA GLU A 214 -16.17 -4.66 -10.32
C GLU A 214 -15.51 -4.42 -11.68
N ARG A 215 -14.74 -3.34 -11.83
CA ARG A 215 -14.08 -3.00 -13.09
C ARG A 215 -13.02 -4.05 -13.47
N LEU A 216 -12.20 -4.52 -12.53
CA LEU A 216 -11.23 -5.59 -12.79
C LEU A 216 -11.93 -6.92 -13.11
N ARG A 217 -13.03 -7.24 -12.41
CA ARG A 217 -13.83 -8.43 -12.73
C ARG A 217 -14.37 -8.38 -14.15
N ARG A 218 -14.95 -7.25 -14.56
CA ARG A 218 -15.45 -7.04 -15.92
C ARG A 218 -14.34 -7.20 -16.95
N TRP A 219 -13.18 -6.60 -16.72
CA TRP A 219 -12.04 -6.77 -17.60
C TRP A 219 -11.59 -8.22 -17.73
N ARG A 220 -11.64 -9.01 -16.64
CA ARG A 220 -11.31 -10.44 -16.67
C ARG A 220 -12.33 -11.25 -17.46
N GLU A 221 -13.60 -10.89 -17.38
CA GLU A 221 -14.67 -11.54 -18.16
C GLU A 221 -14.48 -11.25 -19.66
N GLU A 222 -14.29 -9.99 -20.03
CA GLU A 222 -14.01 -9.57 -21.41
C GLU A 222 -12.77 -10.28 -22.00
N SER A 223 -11.66 -10.33 -21.25
CA SER A 223 -10.44 -10.99 -21.73
C SER A 223 -10.54 -12.52 -21.84
N ARG A 224 -11.51 -13.17 -21.18
CA ARG A 224 -11.78 -14.60 -21.35
C ARG A 224 -12.61 -14.87 -22.60
N ASP A 225 -13.53 -13.97 -22.93
CA ASP A 225 -14.37 -14.06 -24.11
C ASP A 225 -13.56 -13.78 -25.39
N ASP A 226 -12.59 -12.86 -25.35
CA ASP A 226 -11.69 -12.57 -26.49
C ASP A 226 -10.67 -13.70 -26.79
N ALA A 227 -10.45 -14.62 -25.84
CA ALA A 227 -9.49 -15.72 -25.96
C ALA A 227 -10.10 -17.02 -26.50
N ASN A 228 -11.41 -17.02 -26.82
CA ASN A 228 -12.20 -18.20 -27.20
C ASN A 228 -12.79 -18.04 -28.60
#